data_AF-Q49404-F1
#
_entry.id   AF-Q49404-F1
#
_cell.length_a   1.000
_cell.length_b   1.000
_cell.length_c   1.000
_cell.angle_alpha   90.00
_cell.angle_beta   90.00
_cell.angle_gamma   90.00
#
_symmetry.space_group_name_H-M   'P 1'
#
loop_
_entity.id
_entity.type
_entity.pdbx_description
1 polymer ?
#
loop_
_entity_poly.entity_id
_entity_poly.type
_entity_poly.pdbx_seq_one_letter_code
_entity_poly.pdbx_strand_id
1 'polypeptide(L)'
;MTLYEFFLNQKLVYQSSPHFNGVFLTILEHYGFQFKTIDKLWKSKLLITSELTDKIKQQLKCYFIEKIPLPYLLGTIQLRKLTFKTKKGVFIPRIDSLALIASVNLKKIKTALDLCCGSGTLAIALKKKCDTLDVYGSDIDIQALKLAQQNALINNVSINWIEADWFDCFNKIKTPIDLIVTNPPYLKKTQLNKTLNYEPKHSLVFQNKNSYFAYKQLFNLLLTKRSIKQLIFECSLFQKERLLNLFSIFKSRPIFNFQKQFIGMKVDNQKLPVVDIKNTKTIKQLLKMGLAGIVNTDTQMGLISYSESTLDKIKQRALNKHYVSMFGLEELKKLPKKLQQIASYFWPGSYTFIKNNKSYRVPKNLGLLNLFNAIGRVFCTSANISNQKPYTKLSDYQNDSYWIKQPCFIIRSTSKVQSNNTPSLVYNLDTKQLVRTTAKQTKQFHKLITKHQLAI
;
A
#
# COMPACT_ATOMS: atom_id res chain seq x y z
N MET A 1 -41.44 29.88 -28.26
CA MET A 1 -41.96 28.69 -27.56
C MET A 1 -41.51 28.72 -26.11
N THR A 2 -42.25 28.08 -25.22
CA THR A 2 -41.83 27.96 -23.82
C THR A 2 -40.65 26.98 -23.70
N LEU A 3 -39.81 27.15 -22.69
CA LEU A 3 -38.69 26.25 -22.40
C LEU A 3 -39.20 24.82 -22.11
N TYR A 4 -40.40 24.69 -21.56
CA TYR A 4 -41.06 23.41 -21.34
C TYR A 4 -41.55 22.75 -22.62
N GLU A 5 -42.16 23.50 -23.56
CA GLU A 5 -42.49 22.98 -24.89
C GLU A 5 -41.22 22.50 -25.62
N PHE A 6 -40.12 23.26 -25.52
CA PHE A 6 -38.84 22.85 -26.08
C PHE A 6 -38.33 21.55 -25.45
N PHE A 7 -38.42 21.42 -24.12
CA PHE A 7 -38.10 20.16 -23.42
C PHE A 7 -38.92 18.98 -23.94
N LEU A 8 -40.25 19.13 -24.10
CA LEU A 8 -41.11 18.06 -24.61
C LEU A 8 -40.72 17.66 -26.04
N ASN A 9 -40.46 18.63 -26.91
CA ASN A 9 -40.02 18.36 -28.28
C ASN A 9 -38.70 17.59 -28.31
N GLN A 10 -37.72 17.95 -27.48
CA GLN A 10 -36.46 17.22 -27.41
C GLN A 10 -36.64 15.83 -26.76
N LYS A 11 -37.51 15.71 -25.75
CA LYS A 11 -37.81 14.42 -25.12
C LYS A 11 -38.41 13.43 -26.12
N LEU A 12 -39.24 13.90 -27.05
CA LEU A 12 -39.79 13.09 -28.14
C LEU A 12 -38.71 12.57 -29.09
N VAL A 13 -37.62 13.32 -29.30
CA VAL A 13 -36.50 12.90 -30.15
C VAL A 13 -35.63 11.83 -29.47
N TYR A 14 -35.47 11.91 -28.15
CA TYR A 14 -34.56 11.04 -27.38
C TYR A 14 -35.30 10.06 -26.43
N GLN A 15 -36.56 9.72 -26.71
CA GLN A 15 -37.49 8.99 -25.82
C GLN A 15 -36.92 7.72 -25.17
N SER A 16 -36.00 7.03 -25.85
CA SER A 16 -35.40 5.78 -25.40
C SER A 16 -34.40 5.93 -24.24
N SER A 17 -34.02 7.16 -23.87
CA SER A 17 -33.01 7.38 -22.85
C SER A 17 -33.63 7.62 -21.45
N PRO A 18 -33.41 6.71 -20.48
CA PRO A 18 -33.89 6.92 -19.10
C PRO A 18 -33.20 8.11 -18.40
N HIS A 19 -32.10 8.61 -18.96
CA HIS A 19 -31.32 9.71 -18.39
C HIS A 19 -31.65 11.08 -19.01
N PHE A 20 -32.57 11.15 -19.99
CA PHE A 20 -32.86 12.38 -20.74
C PHE A 20 -33.13 13.59 -19.83
N ASN A 21 -34.06 13.44 -18.89
CA ASN A 21 -34.45 14.53 -17.99
C ASN A 21 -33.24 15.10 -17.23
N GLY A 22 -32.38 14.24 -16.69
CA GLY A 22 -31.21 14.67 -15.92
C GLY A 22 -30.20 15.42 -16.79
N VAL A 23 -29.90 14.88 -17.97
CA VAL A 23 -28.97 15.51 -18.93
C VAL A 23 -29.50 16.87 -19.38
N PHE A 24 -30.78 16.96 -19.72
CA PHE A 24 -31.40 18.20 -20.16
C PHE A 24 -31.36 19.27 -19.07
N LEU A 25 -31.71 18.90 -17.83
CA LEU A 25 -31.64 19.82 -16.68
C LEU A 25 -30.21 20.29 -16.41
N THR A 26 -29.21 19.41 -16.49
CA THR A 26 -27.80 19.81 -16.31
C THR A 26 -27.32 20.75 -17.43
N ILE A 27 -27.76 20.55 -18.67
CA ILE A 27 -27.49 21.49 -19.77
C ILE A 27 -28.14 22.85 -19.50
N LEU A 28 -29.39 22.87 -19.03
CA LEU A 28 -30.06 24.12 -18.66
C LEU A 28 -29.34 24.86 -17.54
N GLU A 29 -28.90 24.14 -16.51
CA GLU A 29 -28.12 24.71 -15.39
C GLU A 29 -26.84 25.39 -15.89
N HIS A 30 -26.16 24.80 -16.88
CA HIS A 30 -24.98 25.40 -17.51
C HIS A 30 -25.27 26.74 -18.19
N TYR A 31 -26.47 26.92 -18.75
CA TYR A 31 -26.92 28.18 -19.34
C TYR A 31 -27.61 29.12 -18.33
N GLY A 32 -27.50 28.85 -17.03
CA GLY A 32 -28.05 29.70 -15.96
C GLY A 32 -29.48 29.39 -15.55
N PHE A 33 -30.11 28.37 -16.12
CA PHE A 33 -31.49 27.97 -15.81
C PHE A 33 -31.50 26.84 -14.79
N GLN A 34 -31.69 27.17 -13.51
CA GLN A 34 -31.68 26.19 -12.42
C GLN A 34 -33.09 25.68 -12.09
N PHE A 35 -33.37 24.43 -12.45
CA PHE A 35 -34.63 23.76 -12.12
C PHE A 35 -34.38 22.45 -11.39
N LYS A 36 -34.87 22.36 -10.14
CA LYS A 36 -34.76 21.12 -9.34
C LYS A 36 -35.55 19.95 -9.93
N THR A 37 -36.64 20.24 -10.63
CA THR A 37 -37.57 19.23 -11.18
C THR A 37 -38.17 19.71 -12.49
N ILE A 38 -38.67 18.78 -13.30
CA ILE A 38 -39.41 19.08 -14.54
C ILE A 38 -40.71 19.85 -14.24
N ASP A 39 -41.38 19.59 -13.12
CA ASP A 39 -42.56 20.34 -12.69
C ASP A 39 -42.25 21.84 -12.49
N LYS A 40 -41.08 22.16 -11.89
CA LYS A 40 -40.65 23.56 -11.76
C LYS A 40 -40.31 24.19 -13.10
N LEU A 41 -39.74 23.42 -14.03
CA LEU A 41 -39.51 23.88 -15.40
C LEU A 41 -40.83 24.24 -16.09
N TRP A 42 -41.85 23.39 -15.98
CA TRP A 42 -43.19 23.66 -16.54
C TRP A 42 -43.81 24.92 -15.96
N LYS A 43 -43.81 25.04 -14.62
CA LYS A 43 -44.39 26.20 -13.91
C LYS A 43 -43.67 27.52 -14.22
N SER A 44 -42.41 27.48 -14.65
CA SER A 44 -41.62 28.69 -14.91
C SER A 44 -42.18 29.56 -16.04
N LYS A 45 -42.88 28.95 -17.01
CA LYS A 45 -43.36 29.60 -18.25
C LYS A 45 -42.29 30.44 -18.97
N LEU A 46 -41.00 30.21 -18.70
CA LEU A 46 -39.92 30.96 -19.33
C LEU A 46 -39.89 30.70 -20.84
N LEU A 47 -39.66 31.75 -21.60
CA LEU A 47 -39.41 31.66 -23.04
C LEU A 47 -37.94 31.38 -23.29
N ILE A 48 -37.65 30.65 -24.37
CA ILE A 48 -36.29 30.37 -24.83
C ILE A 48 -36.06 30.95 -26.21
N THR A 49 -34.87 31.52 -26.43
CA THR A 49 -34.46 32.08 -27.73
C THR A 49 -34.07 30.98 -28.70
N SER A 50 -34.21 31.24 -30.00
CA SER A 50 -33.77 30.32 -31.07
C SER A 50 -32.29 29.95 -30.93
N GLU A 51 -31.43 30.93 -30.70
CA GLU A 51 -29.98 30.74 -30.51
C GLU A 51 -29.68 29.74 -29.38
N LEU A 52 -30.37 29.88 -28.24
CA LEU A 52 -30.17 28.97 -27.11
C LEU A 52 -30.75 27.58 -27.41
N THR A 53 -31.89 27.49 -28.10
CA THR A 53 -32.41 26.17 -28.51
C THR A 53 -31.45 25.42 -29.41
N ASP A 54 -30.77 26.08 -30.34
CA ASP A 54 -29.84 25.43 -31.26
C ASP A 54 -28.58 24.93 -30.54
N LYS A 55 -28.04 25.75 -29.62
CA LYS A 55 -26.94 25.34 -28.73
C LYS A 55 -27.30 24.10 -27.89
N ILE A 56 -28.48 24.07 -27.28
CA ILE A 56 -28.93 22.93 -26.47
C ILE A 56 -29.16 21.69 -27.36
N LYS A 57 -29.82 21.83 -28.52
CA LYS A 57 -30.00 20.73 -29.48
C LYS A 57 -28.66 20.12 -29.89
N GLN A 58 -27.66 20.96 -30.16
CA GLN A 58 -26.31 20.50 -30.51
C GLN A 58 -25.68 19.69 -29.37
N GLN A 59 -25.75 20.17 -28.12
CA GLN A 59 -25.20 19.44 -26.96
C GLN A 59 -25.94 18.12 -26.71
N LEU A 60 -27.27 18.10 -26.86
CA LEU A 60 -28.06 16.87 -26.76
C LEU A 60 -27.66 15.86 -27.84
N LYS A 61 -27.45 16.32 -29.08
CA LYS A 61 -26.97 15.48 -30.18
C LYS A 61 -25.60 14.89 -29.87
N CYS A 62 -24.65 15.72 -29.44
CA CYS A 62 -23.30 15.26 -29.06
C CYS A 62 -23.32 14.26 -27.91
N TYR A 63 -24.21 14.44 -26.92
CA TYR A 63 -24.32 13.51 -25.80
C TYR A 63 -25.03 12.20 -26.18
N PHE A 64 -26.23 12.27 -26.76
CA PHE A 64 -27.06 11.08 -27.00
C PHE A 64 -26.64 10.29 -28.24
N ILE A 65 -26.16 10.95 -29.29
CA ILE A 65 -25.78 10.30 -30.55
C ILE A 65 -24.27 10.04 -30.56
N GLU A 66 -23.46 11.08 -30.38
CA GLU A 66 -21.99 10.95 -30.50
C GLU A 66 -21.35 10.35 -29.24
N LYS A 67 -22.06 10.32 -28.11
CA LYS A 67 -21.60 9.80 -26.82
C LYS A 67 -20.45 10.60 -26.19
N ILE A 68 -20.34 11.88 -26.53
CA ILE A 68 -19.39 12.78 -25.86
C ILE A 68 -19.82 12.96 -24.39
N PRO A 69 -18.91 12.74 -23.41
CA PRO A 69 -19.23 12.97 -22.01
C PRO A 69 -19.73 14.39 -21.75
N LEU A 70 -20.85 14.51 -21.02
CA LEU A 70 -21.46 15.80 -20.72
C LEU A 70 -20.48 16.81 -20.08
N PRO A 71 -19.60 16.43 -19.12
CA PRO A 71 -18.63 17.37 -18.58
C PRO A 71 -17.74 18.03 -19.63
N TYR A 72 -17.30 17.28 -20.64
CA TYR A 72 -16.50 17.84 -21.73
C TYR A 72 -17.28 18.81 -22.62
N LEU A 73 -18.59 18.58 -22.80
CA LEU A 73 -19.47 19.50 -23.55
C LEU A 73 -19.69 20.81 -22.78
N LEU A 74 -19.82 20.73 -21.45
CA LEU A 74 -20.09 21.88 -20.59
C LEU A 74 -18.80 22.60 -20.12
N GLY A 75 -17.64 21.97 -20.32
CA GLY A 75 -16.34 22.48 -19.85
C GLY A 75 -16.16 22.49 -18.33
N THR A 76 -17.18 22.10 -17.54
CA THR A 76 -17.12 22.04 -16.08
C THR A 76 -17.94 20.88 -15.52
N ILE A 77 -17.65 20.50 -14.27
CA ILE A 77 -18.45 19.57 -13.47
C ILE A 77 -18.44 20.03 -12.01
N GLN A 78 -19.60 19.93 -11.36
CA GLN A 78 -19.73 20.20 -9.93
C GLN A 78 -19.77 18.89 -9.15
N LEU A 79 -18.87 18.73 -8.18
CA LEU A 79 -18.82 17.58 -7.28
C LEU A 79 -19.04 18.07 -5.84
N ARG A 80 -20.26 17.91 -5.33
CA ARG A 80 -20.69 18.50 -4.05
C ARG A 80 -20.52 20.02 -4.06
N LYS A 81 -19.63 20.57 -3.23
CA LYS A 81 -19.32 22.01 -3.13
C LYS A 81 -18.10 22.42 -3.94
N LEU A 82 -17.52 21.50 -4.72
CA LEU A 82 -16.31 21.75 -5.53
C LEU A 82 -16.69 21.86 -7.00
N THR A 83 -16.03 22.77 -7.71
CA THR A 83 -16.23 22.99 -9.14
C THR A 83 -14.94 22.70 -9.87
N PHE A 84 -14.99 21.87 -10.90
CA PHE A 84 -13.83 21.51 -11.71
C PHE A 84 -14.09 21.88 -13.16
N LYS A 85 -13.18 22.61 -13.79
CA LYS A 85 -13.06 22.63 -15.24
C LYS A 85 -12.70 21.25 -15.73
N THR A 86 -13.24 20.91 -16.89
CA THR A 86 -12.92 19.69 -17.61
C THR A 86 -12.49 20.04 -19.03
N LYS A 87 -11.62 19.21 -19.60
CA LYS A 87 -11.07 19.41 -20.93
C LYS A 87 -10.87 18.05 -21.58
N LYS A 88 -11.21 17.93 -22.87
CA LYS A 88 -10.93 16.73 -23.66
C LYS A 88 -9.44 16.38 -23.55
N GLY A 89 -9.15 15.10 -23.31
CA GLY A 89 -7.79 14.62 -23.10
C GLY A 89 -7.31 14.64 -21.64
N VAL A 90 -8.12 15.10 -20.68
CA VAL A 90 -7.84 14.98 -19.24
C VAL A 90 -8.95 14.17 -18.57
N PHE A 91 -8.60 13.23 -17.69
CA PHE A 91 -9.57 12.38 -16.98
C PHE A 91 -10.67 13.20 -16.29
N ILE A 92 -11.92 12.75 -16.39
CA ILE A 92 -13.06 13.47 -15.83
C ILE A 92 -13.14 13.22 -14.31
N PRO A 93 -13.18 14.26 -13.46
CA PRO A 93 -13.42 14.13 -12.02
C PRO A 93 -14.61 13.23 -11.69
N ARG A 94 -14.43 12.29 -10.75
CA ARG A 94 -15.50 11.37 -10.30
C ARG A 94 -15.95 11.68 -8.88
N ILE A 95 -17.26 11.66 -8.66
CA ILE A 95 -17.86 11.89 -7.34
C ILE A 95 -17.44 10.82 -6.32
N ASP A 96 -17.32 9.56 -6.77
CA ASP A 96 -16.96 8.42 -5.92
C ASP A 96 -15.56 8.59 -5.31
N SER A 97 -14.62 9.17 -6.07
CA SER A 97 -13.27 9.45 -5.61
C SER A 97 -13.26 10.35 -4.36
N LEU A 98 -14.27 11.19 -4.13
CA LEU A 98 -14.35 12.02 -2.92
C LEU A 98 -14.55 11.20 -1.63
N ALA A 99 -15.09 9.98 -1.70
CA ALA A 99 -15.25 9.12 -0.53
C ALA A 99 -13.89 8.56 -0.01
N LEU A 100 -12.85 8.53 -0.85
CA LEU A 100 -11.48 8.25 -0.40
C LEU A 100 -11.01 9.31 0.61
N ILE A 101 -11.28 10.58 0.31
CA ILE A 101 -10.85 11.70 1.16
C ILE A 101 -11.58 11.69 2.50
N ALA A 102 -12.85 11.29 2.52
CA ALA A 102 -13.59 11.08 3.77
C ALA A 102 -12.89 10.06 4.70
N SER A 103 -12.23 9.05 4.14
CA SER A 103 -11.57 7.97 4.88
C SER A 103 -10.19 8.33 5.47
N VAL A 104 -9.64 9.49 5.11
CA VAL A 104 -8.35 9.99 5.62
C VAL A 104 -8.44 10.32 7.11
N ASN A 105 -7.48 9.80 7.90
CA ASN A 105 -7.27 10.23 9.28
C ASN A 105 -6.14 11.27 9.33
N LEU A 106 -6.44 12.51 9.70
CA LEU A 106 -5.46 13.61 9.67
C LEU A 106 -4.59 13.72 10.92
N LYS A 107 -4.84 12.95 12.00
CA LYS A 107 -4.26 13.15 13.36
C LYS A 107 -2.71 13.21 13.42
N LYS A 108 -1.98 12.78 12.39
CA LYS A 108 -0.52 12.84 12.32
C LYS A 108 -0.02 13.11 10.89
N ILE A 109 -0.82 13.72 10.04
CA ILE A 109 -0.49 13.94 8.62
C ILE A 109 -0.21 15.43 8.44
N LYS A 110 1.01 15.76 7.99
CA LYS A 110 1.43 17.13 7.65
C LYS A 110 1.58 17.32 6.14
N THR A 111 2.06 16.27 5.46
CA THR A 111 2.30 16.30 4.01
C THR A 111 1.58 15.16 3.31
N ALA A 112 0.81 15.48 2.27
CA ALA A 112 0.08 14.52 1.46
C ALA A 112 0.50 14.62 -0.02
N LEU A 113 0.50 13.47 -0.69
CA LEU A 113 0.71 13.34 -2.13
C LEU A 113 -0.52 12.72 -2.77
N ASP A 114 -1.08 13.39 -3.76
CA ASP A 114 -2.03 12.84 -4.73
C ASP A 114 -1.24 12.35 -5.95
N LEU A 115 -1.07 11.03 -6.04
CA LEU A 115 -0.32 10.37 -7.11
C LEU A 115 -1.24 10.05 -8.29
N CYS A 116 -0.84 10.40 -9.50
CA CYS A 116 -1.70 10.43 -10.69
C CYS A 116 -2.89 11.38 -10.49
N CYS A 117 -2.60 12.63 -10.14
CA CYS A 117 -3.62 13.58 -9.68
C CYS A 117 -4.60 14.01 -10.77
N GLY A 118 -4.28 13.81 -12.05
CA GLY A 118 -5.09 14.24 -13.18
C GLY A 118 -5.44 15.73 -13.08
N SER A 119 -6.73 16.03 -13.12
CA SER A 119 -7.28 17.38 -12.95
C SER A 119 -7.30 17.89 -11.50
N GLY A 120 -6.64 17.21 -10.57
CA GLY A 120 -6.43 17.64 -9.18
C GLY A 120 -7.55 17.29 -8.20
N THR A 121 -8.45 16.37 -8.53
CA THR A 121 -9.68 16.13 -7.74
C THR A 121 -9.42 15.74 -6.30
N LEU A 122 -8.52 14.77 -6.06
CA LEU A 122 -8.22 14.30 -4.70
C LEU A 122 -7.38 15.32 -3.94
N ALA A 123 -6.36 15.90 -4.57
CA ALA A 123 -5.53 16.96 -3.97
C ALA A 123 -6.36 18.18 -3.51
N ILE A 124 -7.27 18.68 -4.36
CA ILE A 124 -8.15 19.81 -4.05
C ILE A 124 -9.10 19.45 -2.90
N ALA A 125 -9.72 18.27 -2.95
CA ALA A 125 -10.61 17.82 -1.88
C ALA A 125 -9.87 17.64 -0.55
N LEU A 126 -8.63 17.16 -0.56
CA LEU A 126 -7.76 17.08 0.62
C LEU A 126 -7.46 18.45 1.21
N LYS A 127 -7.00 19.39 0.39
CA LYS A 127 -6.65 20.75 0.82
C LYS A 127 -7.89 21.51 1.33
N LYS A 128 -9.08 21.22 0.79
CA LYS A 128 -10.35 21.72 1.33
C LYS A 128 -10.77 21.08 2.65
N LYS A 129 -10.41 19.82 2.88
CA LYS A 129 -10.69 19.14 4.16
C LYS A 129 -9.74 19.61 5.27
N CYS A 130 -8.52 20.02 4.93
CA CYS A 130 -7.52 20.53 5.86
C CYS A 130 -6.62 21.54 5.15
N ASP A 131 -6.85 22.82 5.40
CA ASP A 131 -6.14 23.95 4.79
C ASP A 131 -4.66 24.05 5.19
N THR A 132 -4.32 23.63 6.40
CA THR A 132 -2.96 23.56 6.94
C THR A 132 -2.13 22.39 6.39
N LEU A 133 -2.77 21.45 5.67
CA LEU A 133 -2.07 20.31 5.07
C LEU A 133 -1.21 20.75 3.88
N ASP A 134 0.07 20.38 3.86
CA ASP A 134 0.92 20.56 2.68
C ASP A 134 0.58 19.47 1.65
N VAL A 135 0.04 19.86 0.49
CA VAL A 135 -0.47 18.93 -0.51
C VAL A 135 0.33 19.06 -1.80
N TYR A 136 0.81 17.92 -2.29
CA TYR A 136 1.43 17.77 -3.60
C TYR A 136 0.49 17.00 -4.51
N GLY A 137 0.33 17.45 -5.75
CA GLY A 137 -0.29 16.69 -6.83
C GLY A 137 0.75 16.35 -7.89
N SER A 138 0.87 15.06 -8.23
CA SER A 138 1.83 14.60 -9.23
C SER A 138 1.13 13.88 -10.37
N ASP A 139 1.49 14.23 -11.60
CA ASP A 139 1.03 13.54 -12.81
C ASP A 139 2.12 13.55 -13.89
N ILE A 140 2.05 12.61 -14.83
CA ILE A 140 2.91 12.59 -16.01
C ILE A 140 2.36 13.50 -17.12
N ASP A 141 1.04 13.76 -17.11
CA ASP A 141 0.40 14.60 -18.13
C ASP A 141 0.43 16.09 -17.72
N ILE A 142 1.29 16.85 -18.41
CA ILE A 142 1.41 18.29 -18.22
C ILE A 142 0.12 19.06 -18.54
N GLN A 143 -0.73 18.57 -19.45
CA GLN A 143 -2.04 19.19 -19.69
C GLN A 143 -2.99 18.95 -18.54
N ALA A 144 -2.95 17.76 -17.92
CA ALA A 144 -3.71 17.47 -16.72
C ALA A 144 -3.29 18.38 -15.56
N LEU A 145 -1.98 18.58 -15.36
CA LEU A 145 -1.45 19.49 -14.34
C LEU A 145 -1.84 20.95 -14.56
N LYS A 146 -1.79 21.44 -15.81
CA LYS A 146 -2.28 22.80 -16.14
C LYS A 146 -3.76 22.95 -15.80
N LEU A 147 -4.58 21.94 -16.08
CA LEU A 147 -6.00 21.95 -15.70
C LEU A 147 -6.17 21.86 -14.18
N ALA A 148 -5.34 21.08 -13.49
CA ALA A 148 -5.35 20.96 -12.04
C ALA A 148 -5.03 22.29 -11.35
N GLN A 149 -4.07 23.07 -11.87
CA GLN A 149 -3.76 24.43 -11.41
C GLN A 149 -4.98 25.36 -11.55
N GLN A 150 -5.66 25.34 -12.69
CA GLN A 150 -6.88 26.11 -12.89
C GLN A 150 -7.99 25.69 -11.93
N ASN A 151 -8.14 24.39 -11.68
CA ASN A 151 -9.10 23.88 -10.73
C ASN A 151 -8.76 24.27 -9.28
N ALA A 152 -7.48 24.33 -8.92
CA ALA A 152 -7.04 24.79 -7.61
C ALA A 152 -7.43 26.25 -7.38
N LEU A 153 -7.22 27.10 -8.39
CA LEU A 153 -7.62 28.51 -8.40
C LEU A 153 -9.13 28.66 -8.24
N ILE A 154 -9.94 27.95 -9.03
CA ILE A 154 -11.42 28.00 -8.96
C ILE A 154 -11.94 27.56 -7.58
N ASN A 155 -11.26 26.60 -6.95
CA ASN A 155 -11.62 26.14 -5.63
C ASN A 155 -10.92 26.92 -4.52
N ASN A 156 -10.18 28.01 -4.78
CA ASN A 156 -9.47 28.78 -3.76
C ASN A 156 -8.61 27.89 -2.84
N VAL A 157 -7.70 27.09 -3.44
CA VAL A 157 -6.71 26.29 -2.71
C VAL A 157 -5.33 26.39 -3.35
N SER A 158 -4.29 26.38 -2.53
CA SER A 158 -2.89 26.33 -2.98
C SER A 158 -2.34 24.90 -2.85
N ILE A 159 -1.79 24.36 -3.93
CA ILE A 159 -1.27 22.98 -4.03
C ILE A 159 0.03 23.02 -4.82
N ASN A 160 0.99 22.19 -4.42
CA ASN A 160 2.26 22.03 -5.12
C ASN A 160 2.11 21.01 -6.25
N TRP A 161 2.24 21.44 -7.51
CA TRP A 161 2.07 20.56 -8.68
C TRP A 161 3.42 20.10 -9.22
N ILE A 162 3.54 18.80 -9.49
CA ILE A 162 4.80 18.19 -9.94
C ILE A 162 4.54 17.33 -11.17
N GLU A 163 5.24 17.62 -12.26
CA GLU A 163 5.32 16.70 -13.38
C GLU A 163 6.31 15.58 -13.06
N ALA A 164 5.86 14.33 -13.05
CA ALA A 164 6.71 13.17 -12.84
C ALA A 164 6.03 11.88 -13.29
N ASP A 165 6.82 10.93 -13.80
CA ASP A 165 6.34 9.55 -13.99
C ASP A 165 6.30 8.83 -12.64
N TRP A 166 5.09 8.56 -12.16
CA TRP A 166 4.86 7.70 -11.01
C TRP A 166 5.67 8.13 -9.78
N PHE A 167 6.66 7.32 -9.34
CA PHE A 167 7.43 7.57 -8.13
C PHE A 167 8.61 8.53 -8.31
N ASP A 168 8.87 9.02 -9.52
CA ASP A 168 9.94 10.00 -9.75
C ASP A 168 9.67 11.33 -9.02
N CYS A 169 8.41 11.57 -8.63
CA CYS A 169 8.01 12.70 -7.79
C CYS A 169 8.75 12.73 -6.44
N PHE A 170 9.15 11.57 -5.90
CA PHE A 170 9.89 11.50 -4.63
C PHE A 170 11.28 12.12 -4.72
N ASN A 171 11.84 12.28 -5.93
CA ASN A 171 13.13 12.97 -6.12
C ASN A 171 12.97 14.50 -6.08
N LYS A 172 11.75 15.00 -6.30
CA LYS A 172 11.43 16.43 -6.36
C LYS A 172 10.86 16.96 -5.04
N ILE A 173 10.23 16.10 -4.24
CA ILE A 173 9.67 16.44 -2.93
C ILE A 173 10.72 16.23 -1.85
N LYS A 174 11.23 17.32 -1.27
CA LYS A 174 12.27 17.27 -0.22
C LYS A 174 11.71 16.92 1.17
N THR A 175 10.41 17.11 1.38
CA THR A 175 9.75 16.86 2.67
C THR A 175 9.25 15.41 2.78
N PRO A 176 9.28 14.80 3.99
CA PRO A 176 8.71 13.48 4.17
C PRO A 176 7.22 13.44 3.88
N ILE A 177 6.79 12.53 3.01
CA ILE A 177 5.37 12.32 2.71
C ILE A 177 4.76 11.40 3.77
N ASP A 178 3.67 11.87 4.39
CA ASP A 178 2.92 11.15 5.43
C ASP A 178 1.71 10.39 4.86
N LEU A 179 1.06 10.93 3.83
CA LEU A 179 -0.14 10.38 3.21
C LEU A 179 0.05 10.28 1.71
N ILE A 180 -0.30 9.13 1.13
CA ILE A 180 -0.54 9.01 -0.31
C ILE A 180 -2.02 8.76 -0.53
N VAL A 181 -2.63 9.56 -1.40
CA VAL A 181 -3.90 9.24 -2.05
C VAL A 181 -3.67 9.02 -3.54
N THR A 182 -4.45 8.17 -4.18
CA THR A 182 -4.31 7.96 -5.63
C THR A 182 -5.56 7.33 -6.24
N ASN A 183 -5.88 7.76 -7.46
CA ASN A 183 -6.78 7.05 -8.36
C ASN A 183 -5.98 6.64 -9.61
N PRO A 184 -5.20 5.56 -9.54
CA PRO A 184 -4.31 5.19 -10.63
C PRO A 184 -5.11 4.53 -11.77
N PRO A 185 -4.56 4.45 -12.99
CA PRO A 185 -5.17 3.68 -14.08
C PRO A 185 -5.37 2.21 -13.66
N TYR A 186 -6.60 1.75 -13.51
CA TYR A 186 -6.88 0.41 -12.98
C TYR A 186 -7.81 -0.45 -13.85
N LEU A 187 -8.23 0.05 -15.02
CA LEU A 187 -9.07 -0.70 -15.93
C LEU A 187 -8.24 -1.65 -16.80
N LYS A 188 -8.87 -2.74 -17.22
CA LYS A 188 -8.40 -3.57 -18.33
C LYS A 188 -8.85 -2.94 -19.65
N LYS A 189 -8.09 -3.17 -20.73
CA LYS A 189 -8.47 -2.72 -22.10
C LYS A 189 -9.88 -3.18 -22.49
N THR A 190 -10.28 -4.38 -22.08
CA THR A 190 -11.59 -4.97 -22.35
C THR A 190 -12.76 -4.27 -21.63
N GLN A 191 -12.48 -3.37 -20.69
CA GLN A 191 -13.49 -2.61 -19.95
C GLN A 191 -13.75 -1.22 -20.57
N LEU A 192 -13.01 -0.83 -21.61
CA LEU A 192 -13.23 0.44 -22.30
C LEU A 192 -14.53 0.39 -23.12
N ASN A 193 -15.31 1.46 -23.07
CA ASN A 193 -16.57 1.61 -23.80
C ASN A 193 -16.58 2.91 -24.62
N LYS A 194 -17.63 3.13 -25.43
CA LYS A 194 -17.73 4.29 -26.34
C LYS A 194 -17.57 5.64 -25.63
N THR A 195 -18.12 5.80 -24.44
CA THR A 195 -18.00 7.06 -23.67
C THR A 195 -16.58 7.25 -23.12
N LEU A 196 -15.96 6.18 -22.62
CA LEU A 196 -14.58 6.20 -22.12
C LEU A 196 -13.54 6.45 -23.24
N ASN A 197 -13.90 6.26 -24.51
CA ASN A 197 -12.99 6.54 -25.63
C ASN A 197 -12.63 8.04 -25.76
N TYR A 198 -13.42 8.93 -25.15
CA TYR A 198 -13.12 10.37 -25.13
C TYR A 198 -12.11 10.75 -24.04
N GLU A 199 -11.93 9.91 -23.04
CA GLU A 199 -10.96 10.12 -21.96
C GLU A 199 -9.57 9.61 -22.37
N PRO A 200 -8.49 10.20 -21.83
CA PRO A 200 -7.14 9.81 -22.20
C PRO A 200 -6.86 8.36 -21.79
N LYS A 201 -6.56 7.50 -22.78
CA LYS A 201 -6.38 6.04 -22.53
C LYS A 201 -5.33 5.73 -21.45
N HIS A 202 -4.28 6.56 -21.33
CA HIS A 202 -3.21 6.38 -20.35
C HIS A 202 -3.68 6.60 -18.90
N SER A 203 -4.75 7.38 -18.66
CA SER A 203 -5.34 7.56 -17.33
C SER A 203 -6.27 6.40 -16.93
N LEU A 204 -6.71 5.60 -17.90
CA LEU A 204 -7.65 4.51 -17.68
C LEU A 204 -6.95 3.16 -17.56
N VAL A 205 -5.93 2.91 -18.38
CA VAL A 205 -5.26 1.61 -18.50
C VAL A 205 -3.74 1.79 -18.46
N PHE A 206 -3.06 1.00 -17.63
CA PHE A 206 -1.60 0.89 -17.72
C PHE A 206 -1.17 0.25 -19.05
N GLN A 207 -0.32 0.94 -19.81
CA GLN A 207 0.28 0.37 -21.01
C GLN A 207 1.25 -0.76 -20.64
N ASN A 208 1.14 -1.88 -21.36
CA ASN A 208 2.03 -3.04 -21.26
C ASN A 208 2.20 -3.63 -19.85
N LYS A 209 1.28 -3.34 -18.94
CA LYS A 209 1.28 -3.85 -17.57
C LYS A 209 -0.13 -4.29 -17.20
N ASN A 210 -0.24 -5.22 -16.27
CA ASN A 210 -1.55 -5.61 -15.76
C ASN A 210 -2.14 -4.48 -14.88
N SER A 211 -3.46 -4.46 -14.76
CA SER A 211 -4.19 -3.49 -13.95
C SER A 211 -3.87 -3.54 -12.45
N TYR A 212 -3.06 -4.51 -12.03
CA TYR A 212 -2.67 -4.74 -10.64
C TYR A 212 -1.27 -4.16 -10.32
N PHE A 213 -0.54 -3.72 -11.34
CA PHE A 213 0.86 -3.31 -11.25
C PHE A 213 1.07 -2.17 -10.24
N ALA A 214 0.27 -1.11 -10.33
CA ALA A 214 0.33 0.04 -9.42
C ALA A 214 0.28 -0.39 -7.95
N TYR A 215 -0.66 -1.26 -7.60
CA TYR A 215 -0.87 -1.67 -6.21
C TYR A 215 0.28 -2.51 -5.66
N LYS A 216 0.91 -3.34 -6.50
CA LYS A 216 2.12 -4.07 -6.11
C LYS A 216 3.29 -3.11 -5.84
N GLN A 217 3.43 -2.06 -6.65
CA GLN A 217 4.44 -1.03 -6.42
C GLN A 217 4.17 -0.23 -5.14
N LEU A 218 2.91 0.16 -4.90
CA LEU A 218 2.50 0.85 -3.67
C LEU A 218 2.73 -0.02 -2.43
N PHE A 219 2.43 -1.33 -2.51
CA PHE A 219 2.74 -2.28 -1.44
C PHE A 219 4.23 -2.31 -1.11
N ASN A 220 5.10 -2.42 -2.12
CA ASN A 220 6.55 -2.39 -1.93
C ASN A 220 7.00 -1.05 -1.33
N LEU A 221 6.44 0.07 -1.79
CA LEU A 221 6.75 1.40 -1.28
C LEU A 221 6.48 1.54 0.22
N LEU A 222 5.35 1.01 0.72
CA LEU A 222 5.02 1.07 2.15
C LEU A 222 5.97 0.26 3.03
N LEU A 223 6.56 -0.81 2.50
CA LEU A 223 7.56 -1.61 3.19
C LEU A 223 8.88 -0.86 3.36
N THR A 224 9.25 -0.01 2.39
CA THR A 224 10.55 0.68 2.37
C THR A 224 10.50 2.13 2.84
N LYS A 225 9.39 2.86 2.60
CA LYS A 225 9.21 4.27 3.01
C LYS A 225 8.25 4.37 4.19
N ARG A 226 8.78 4.14 5.39
CA ARG A 226 8.03 4.16 6.66
C ARG A 226 7.53 5.54 7.09
N SER A 227 7.96 6.62 6.41
CA SER A 227 7.40 7.97 6.61
C SER A 227 5.94 8.04 6.18
N ILE A 228 5.54 7.26 5.17
CA ILE A 228 4.15 7.18 4.71
C ILE A 228 3.38 6.45 5.79
N LYS A 229 2.51 7.17 6.50
CA LYS A 229 1.65 6.69 7.59
C LYS A 229 0.35 6.10 7.07
N GLN A 230 -0.15 6.61 5.94
CA GLN A 230 -1.38 6.15 5.31
C GLN A 230 -1.24 6.10 3.79
N LEU A 231 -1.81 5.05 3.19
CA LEU A 231 -2.06 4.95 1.77
C LEU A 231 -3.56 4.76 1.57
N ILE A 232 -4.14 5.54 0.67
CA ILE A 232 -5.54 5.41 0.27
C ILE A 232 -5.57 5.37 -1.25
N PHE A 233 -6.24 4.38 -1.83
CA PHE A 233 -6.30 4.26 -3.28
C PHE A 233 -7.66 3.82 -3.77
N GLU A 234 -8.01 4.25 -4.98
CA GLU A 234 -9.13 3.74 -5.74
C GLU A 234 -8.74 2.44 -6.46
N CYS A 235 -9.67 1.52 -6.58
CA CYS A 235 -9.47 0.29 -7.33
C CYS A 235 -10.80 -0.31 -7.78
N SER A 236 -10.73 -1.14 -8.83
CA SER A 236 -11.88 -1.84 -9.34
C SER A 236 -12.45 -2.83 -8.31
N LEU A 237 -13.78 -2.95 -8.25
CA LEU A 237 -14.48 -3.99 -7.48
C LEU A 237 -13.93 -5.40 -7.76
N PHE A 238 -13.57 -5.70 -9.01
CA PHE A 238 -13.02 -7.00 -9.40
C PHE A 238 -11.64 -7.30 -8.80
N GLN A 239 -10.96 -6.30 -8.23
CA GLN A 239 -9.65 -6.45 -7.61
C GLN A 239 -9.72 -6.55 -6.08
N LYS A 240 -10.91 -6.36 -5.49
CA LYS A 240 -11.13 -6.23 -4.04
C LYS A 240 -10.46 -7.35 -3.24
N GLU A 241 -10.80 -8.61 -3.50
CA GLU A 241 -10.28 -9.74 -2.71
C GLU A 241 -8.77 -9.88 -2.82
N ARG A 242 -8.23 -9.72 -4.04
CA ARG A 242 -6.80 -9.80 -4.31
C ARG A 242 -6.02 -8.69 -3.62
N LEU A 243 -6.59 -7.48 -3.55
CA LEU A 243 -5.97 -6.34 -2.88
C LEU A 243 -6.07 -6.47 -1.35
N LEU A 244 -7.20 -6.94 -0.81
CA LEU A 244 -7.33 -7.27 0.61
C LEU A 244 -6.30 -8.31 1.03
N ASN A 245 -6.07 -9.35 0.22
CA ASN A 245 -5.06 -10.36 0.51
C ASN A 245 -3.64 -9.78 0.44
N LEU A 246 -3.31 -8.97 -0.57
CA LEU A 246 -1.99 -8.35 -0.70
C LEU A 246 -1.66 -7.44 0.48
N PHE A 247 -2.59 -6.57 0.86
CA PHE A 247 -2.38 -5.63 1.96
C PHE A 247 -2.72 -6.22 3.34
N SER A 248 -3.05 -7.52 3.44
CA SER A 248 -3.46 -8.19 4.68
C SER A 248 -2.42 -8.14 5.80
N ILE A 249 -1.14 -7.97 5.45
CA ILE A 249 -0.05 -7.84 6.42
C ILE A 249 -0.06 -6.47 7.11
N PHE A 250 -0.74 -5.49 6.53
CA PHE A 250 -0.98 -4.17 7.11
C PHE A 250 -2.37 -4.11 7.73
N LYS A 251 -2.62 -3.09 8.55
CA LYS A 251 -3.99 -2.77 8.95
C LYS A 251 -4.68 -2.08 7.76
N SER A 252 -5.49 -2.81 7.01
CA SER A 252 -6.24 -2.30 5.85
C SER A 252 -7.74 -2.38 6.03
N ARG A 253 -8.48 -1.46 5.42
CA ARG A 253 -9.96 -1.44 5.40
C ARG A 253 -10.49 -1.09 4.00
N PRO A 254 -11.58 -1.73 3.55
CA PRO A 254 -12.28 -1.31 2.33
C PRO A 254 -12.92 0.07 2.52
N ILE A 255 -13.06 0.80 1.41
CA ILE A 255 -13.76 2.09 1.32
C ILE A 255 -14.95 1.91 0.40
N PHE A 256 -16.08 2.50 0.80
CA PHE A 256 -17.33 2.46 0.07
C PHE A 256 -17.78 3.88 -0.29
N ASN A 257 -18.46 4.04 -1.42
CA ASN A 257 -19.12 5.28 -1.78
C ASN A 257 -20.47 5.46 -1.04
N PHE A 258 -21.19 6.54 -1.33
CA PHE A 258 -22.49 6.84 -0.73
C PHE A 258 -23.58 5.81 -1.05
N GLN A 259 -23.41 5.04 -2.13
CA GLN A 259 -24.28 3.94 -2.52
C GLN A 259 -23.84 2.58 -1.93
N LYS A 260 -22.91 2.59 -0.96
CA LYS A 260 -22.33 1.40 -0.32
C LYS A 260 -21.60 0.46 -1.29
N GLN A 261 -21.18 0.96 -2.46
CA GLN A 261 -20.37 0.20 -3.41
C GLN A 261 -18.90 0.34 -3.04
N PHE A 262 -18.14 -0.75 -3.13
CA PHE A 262 -16.70 -0.73 -2.88
C PHE A 262 -16.00 0.06 -3.99
N ILE A 263 -15.12 0.97 -3.60
CA ILE A 263 -14.39 1.84 -4.53
C ILE A 263 -12.88 1.82 -4.30
N GLY A 264 -12.41 1.32 -3.16
CA GLY A 264 -11.01 1.50 -2.80
C GLY A 264 -10.63 0.92 -1.45
N MET A 265 -9.41 1.19 -1.03
CA MET A 265 -8.89 0.74 0.25
C MET A 265 -8.12 1.85 0.95
N LYS A 266 -8.16 1.82 2.27
CA LYS A 266 -7.21 2.52 3.13
C LYS A 266 -6.29 1.51 3.80
N VAL A 267 -5.00 1.81 3.82
CA VAL A 267 -3.94 1.04 4.45
C VAL A 267 -3.22 1.93 5.45
N ASP A 268 -3.25 1.55 6.73
CA ASP A 268 -2.50 2.19 7.79
C ASP A 268 -1.10 1.55 7.88
N ASN A 269 -0.06 2.39 7.78
CA ASN A 269 1.34 1.98 7.77
C ASN A 269 2.10 2.42 9.04
N GLN A 270 1.37 2.77 10.09
CA GLN A 270 1.92 3.23 11.38
C GLN A 270 2.32 2.09 12.33
N LYS A 271 2.20 0.84 11.88
CA LYS A 271 2.55 -0.36 12.64
C LYS A 271 3.41 -1.26 11.76
N LEU A 272 4.21 -2.11 12.39
CA LEU A 272 4.93 -3.13 11.61
C LEU A 272 3.94 -4.08 10.93
N PRO A 273 4.23 -4.49 9.67
CA PRO A 273 3.48 -5.53 9.01
C PRO A 273 3.57 -6.85 9.78
N VAL A 274 2.50 -7.64 9.78
CA VAL A 274 2.43 -8.93 10.47
C VAL A 274 2.07 -10.02 9.49
N VAL A 275 2.87 -11.09 9.47
CA VAL A 275 2.67 -12.26 8.62
C VAL A 275 2.54 -13.50 9.50
N ASP A 276 1.60 -14.37 9.18
CA ASP A 276 1.51 -15.67 9.84
C ASP A 276 2.69 -16.57 9.43
N ILE A 277 3.30 -17.28 10.39
CA ILE A 277 4.44 -18.16 10.16
C ILE A 277 4.17 -19.24 9.10
N LYS A 278 2.90 -19.65 8.93
CA LYS A 278 2.49 -20.62 7.91
C LYS A 278 2.55 -20.04 6.49
N ASN A 279 2.49 -18.71 6.33
CA ASN A 279 2.58 -18.06 5.02
C ASN A 279 4.05 -17.89 4.59
N THR A 280 4.71 -19.03 4.38
CA THR A 280 6.14 -19.11 4.06
C THR A 280 6.48 -18.41 2.74
N LYS A 281 5.55 -18.39 1.77
CA LYS A 281 5.71 -17.70 0.49
C LYS A 281 5.86 -16.19 0.66
N THR A 282 4.98 -15.55 1.44
CA THR A 282 5.07 -14.12 1.73
C THR A 282 6.32 -13.80 2.54
N ILE A 283 6.64 -14.60 3.56
CA ILE A 283 7.86 -14.41 4.37
C ILE A 283 9.11 -14.47 3.49
N LYS A 284 9.22 -15.49 2.63
CA LYS A 284 10.34 -15.63 1.68
C LYS A 284 10.47 -14.42 0.77
N GLN A 285 9.35 -13.90 0.25
CA GLN A 285 9.34 -12.73 -0.61
C GLN A 285 9.83 -11.47 0.14
N LEU A 286 9.34 -11.23 1.36
CA LEU A 286 9.75 -10.07 2.16
C LEU A 286 11.24 -10.12 2.51
N LEU A 287 11.75 -11.30 2.89
CA LEU A 287 13.18 -11.49 3.15
C LEU A 287 14.02 -11.27 1.89
N LYS A 288 13.56 -11.75 0.72
CA LYS A 288 14.22 -11.49 -0.58
C LYS A 288 14.24 -10.01 -0.96
N MET A 289 13.27 -9.23 -0.50
CA MET A 289 13.25 -7.77 -0.67
C MET A 289 14.22 -7.04 0.26
N GLY A 290 15.00 -7.78 1.07
CA GLY A 290 16.01 -7.21 1.98
C GLY A 290 15.47 -6.81 3.35
N LEU A 291 14.22 -7.18 3.68
CA LEU A 291 13.67 -6.93 5.02
C LEU A 291 14.16 -7.97 6.04
N ALA A 292 13.99 -7.64 7.32
CA ALA A 292 14.21 -8.56 8.43
C ALA A 292 12.90 -9.01 9.10
N GLY A 293 12.77 -10.29 9.41
CA GLY A 293 11.65 -10.86 10.14
C GLY A 293 11.92 -10.91 11.65
N ILE A 294 11.01 -10.37 12.46
CA ILE A 294 11.02 -10.53 13.91
C ILE A 294 10.18 -11.75 14.27
N VAL A 295 10.76 -12.72 14.97
CA VAL A 295 10.12 -14.02 15.21
C VAL A 295 10.44 -14.58 16.58
N ASN A 296 9.47 -15.26 17.20
CA ASN A 296 9.73 -16.03 18.42
C ASN A 296 10.62 -17.24 18.10
N THR A 297 11.72 -17.38 18.84
CA THR A 297 12.51 -18.61 18.84
C THR A 297 12.27 -19.41 20.12
N ASP A 298 12.82 -20.60 20.18
CA ASP A 298 12.93 -21.46 21.37
C ASP A 298 13.86 -20.88 22.47
N THR A 299 14.48 -19.72 22.25
CA THR A 299 15.43 -19.10 23.21
C THR A 299 15.06 -17.67 23.59
N GLN A 300 14.88 -16.80 22.61
CA GLN A 300 14.58 -15.37 22.76
C GLN A 300 13.97 -14.84 21.46
N MET A 301 13.51 -13.58 21.44
CA MET A 301 13.06 -12.97 20.19
C MET A 301 14.22 -12.90 19.18
N GLY A 302 13.99 -13.45 17.99
CA GLY A 302 14.94 -13.48 16.89
C GLY A 302 14.64 -12.40 15.85
N LEU A 303 15.69 -11.86 15.26
CA LEU A 303 15.66 -11.03 14.06
C LEU A 303 16.38 -11.81 12.95
N ILE A 304 15.64 -12.21 11.92
CA ILE A 304 16.13 -13.03 10.81
C ILE A 304 16.20 -12.24 9.51
N SER A 305 17.23 -12.45 8.70
CA SER A 305 17.33 -11.88 7.35
C SER A 305 18.21 -12.73 6.44
N TYR A 306 18.09 -12.55 5.12
CA TYR A 306 19.10 -13.04 4.18
C TYR A 306 20.32 -12.12 4.10
N SER A 307 20.25 -10.91 4.63
CA SER A 307 21.31 -9.90 4.53
C SER A 307 21.87 -9.53 5.90
N GLU A 308 23.18 -9.72 6.10
CA GLU A 308 23.90 -9.25 7.29
C GLU A 308 23.86 -7.72 7.39
N SER A 309 24.02 -7.01 6.27
CA SER A 309 23.99 -5.54 6.25
C SER A 309 22.64 -4.96 6.68
N THR A 310 21.53 -5.65 6.38
CA THR A 310 20.21 -5.28 6.90
C THR A 310 20.18 -5.42 8.42
N LEU A 311 20.73 -6.51 8.97
CA LEU A 311 20.79 -6.72 10.43
C LEU A 311 21.70 -5.70 11.10
N ASP A 312 22.85 -5.37 10.52
CA ASP A 312 23.79 -4.37 11.03
C ASP A 312 23.13 -2.99 11.14
N LYS A 313 22.44 -2.57 10.08
CA LYS A 313 21.71 -1.29 10.04
C LYS A 313 20.65 -1.21 11.14
N ILE A 314 19.93 -2.31 11.39
CA ILE A 314 18.89 -2.36 12.43
C ILE A 314 19.49 -2.42 13.84
N LYS A 315 20.62 -3.10 14.04
CA LYS A 315 21.19 -3.32 15.37
C LYS A 315 22.18 -2.27 15.83
N GLN A 316 22.75 -1.50 14.91
CA GLN A 316 23.83 -0.54 15.17
C GLN A 316 24.98 -1.21 15.93
N ARG A 317 25.43 -2.38 15.44
CA ARG A 317 26.40 -3.24 16.13
C ARG A 317 27.78 -3.13 15.48
N ALA A 318 28.83 -3.37 16.26
CA ALA A 318 30.18 -3.58 15.74
C ALA A 318 30.22 -4.73 14.72
N LEU A 319 30.87 -4.49 13.58
CA LEU A 319 30.93 -5.39 12.42
C LEU A 319 31.64 -6.73 12.69
N ASN A 320 32.41 -6.82 13.78
CA ASN A 320 33.15 -8.03 14.14
C ASN A 320 32.30 -9.12 14.82
N LYS A 321 31.02 -8.85 15.13
CA LYS A 321 30.18 -9.83 15.84
C LYS A 321 29.37 -10.68 14.87
N HIS A 322 29.78 -11.93 14.70
CA HIS A 322 29.15 -12.90 13.80
C HIS A 322 27.65 -13.16 14.09
N TYR A 323 26.91 -13.41 13.01
CA TYR A 323 25.51 -13.84 13.01
C TYR A 323 25.38 -15.36 13.06
N VAL A 324 24.30 -15.84 13.69
CA VAL A 324 23.98 -17.27 13.72
C VAL A 324 23.24 -17.62 12.45
N SER A 325 23.78 -18.53 11.65
CA SER A 325 23.04 -19.15 10.55
C SER A 325 22.02 -20.14 11.09
N MET A 326 20.74 -19.81 10.95
CA MET A 326 19.63 -20.71 11.29
C MET A 326 19.04 -21.36 10.04
N PHE A 327 18.68 -22.63 10.16
CA PHE A 327 18.17 -23.45 9.07
C PHE A 327 17.33 -24.63 9.61
N GLY A 328 16.59 -25.28 8.71
CA GLY A 328 15.83 -26.50 8.98
C GLY A 328 16.67 -27.76 8.77
N LEU A 329 16.14 -28.93 9.14
CA LEU A 329 16.89 -30.19 9.17
C LEU A 329 17.43 -30.63 7.80
N GLU A 330 16.75 -30.30 6.70
CA GLU A 330 17.17 -30.67 5.35
C GLU A 330 18.54 -30.06 4.95
N GLU A 331 18.88 -28.90 5.51
CA GLU A 331 20.16 -28.23 5.24
C GLU A 331 21.35 -28.85 6.00
N LEU A 332 21.10 -29.73 6.98
CA LEU A 332 22.15 -30.35 7.80
C LEU A 332 23.17 -31.11 6.95
N LYS A 333 22.70 -31.78 5.90
CA LYS A 333 23.52 -32.58 4.97
C LYS A 333 24.58 -31.75 4.23
N LYS A 334 24.41 -30.42 4.14
CA LYS A 334 25.31 -29.49 3.44
C LYS A 334 26.39 -28.90 4.34
N LEU A 335 26.42 -29.25 5.63
CA LEU A 335 27.39 -28.71 6.59
C LEU A 335 28.71 -29.52 6.61
N PRO A 336 29.80 -29.00 7.21
CA PRO A 336 31.01 -29.78 7.41
C PRO A 336 30.75 -31.08 8.19
N LYS A 337 31.32 -32.22 7.75
CA LYS A 337 31.09 -33.55 8.35
C LYS A 337 31.27 -33.57 9.88
N LYS A 338 32.37 -33.00 10.38
CA LYS A 338 32.67 -32.94 11.83
C LYS A 338 31.60 -32.16 12.60
N LEU A 339 31.06 -31.09 12.02
CA LEU A 339 29.95 -30.34 12.63
C LEU A 339 28.68 -31.19 12.66
N GLN A 340 28.36 -31.91 11.58
CA GLN A 340 27.18 -32.79 11.55
C GLN A 340 27.25 -33.87 12.64
N GLN A 341 28.39 -34.55 12.75
CA GLN A 341 28.62 -35.63 13.72
C GLN A 341 28.42 -35.18 15.17
N ILE A 342 28.84 -33.97 15.53
CA ILE A 342 28.70 -33.48 16.90
C ILE A 342 27.32 -32.85 17.10
N ALA A 343 26.89 -31.98 16.19
CA ALA A 343 25.70 -31.17 16.39
C ALA A 343 24.39 -31.97 16.32
N SER A 344 24.36 -33.13 15.66
CA SER A 344 23.18 -34.02 15.61
C SER A 344 22.71 -34.48 16.99
N TYR A 345 23.59 -34.54 17.99
CA TYR A 345 23.25 -34.90 19.36
C TYR A 345 22.60 -33.76 20.16
N PHE A 346 22.70 -32.52 19.65
CA PHE A 346 22.22 -31.31 20.33
C PHE A 346 21.10 -30.61 19.56
N TRP A 347 20.96 -30.88 18.27
CA TRP A 347 19.97 -30.27 17.40
C TRP A 347 18.80 -31.22 17.11
N PRO A 348 17.56 -30.71 16.99
CA PRO A 348 17.13 -29.32 17.20
C PRO A 348 17.24 -28.88 18.67
N GLY A 349 17.75 -27.67 18.94
CA GLY A 349 18.02 -27.24 20.31
C GLY A 349 18.54 -25.82 20.51
N SER A 350 18.79 -25.49 21.77
CA SER A 350 19.37 -24.22 22.22
C SER A 350 20.91 -24.22 22.23
N TYR A 351 21.51 -24.96 21.29
CA TYR A 351 22.95 -25.06 21.10
C TYR A 351 23.34 -24.45 19.75
N THR A 352 24.38 -23.64 19.74
CA THR A 352 25.00 -23.02 18.57
C THR A 352 26.43 -23.53 18.48
N PHE A 353 26.84 -23.95 17.29
CA PHE A 353 28.21 -24.40 17.04
C PHE A 353 28.90 -23.47 16.05
N ILE A 354 30.13 -23.09 16.35
CA ILE A 354 31.01 -22.36 15.43
C ILE A 354 31.93 -23.36 14.76
N LYS A 355 31.98 -23.34 13.43
CA LYS A 355 32.95 -24.11 12.64
C LYS A 355 33.37 -23.29 11.43
N ASN A 356 34.66 -23.28 11.12
CA ASN A 356 35.27 -22.44 10.08
C ASN A 356 34.85 -20.97 10.23
N ASN A 357 34.90 -20.45 11.46
CA ASN A 357 34.48 -19.09 11.84
C ASN A 357 33.03 -18.71 11.48
N LYS A 358 32.14 -19.70 11.25
CA LYS A 358 30.72 -19.50 10.98
C LYS A 358 29.89 -20.15 12.07
N SER A 359 28.85 -19.45 12.55
CA SER A 359 27.96 -19.94 13.60
C SER A 359 26.73 -20.61 12.99
N TYR A 360 26.35 -21.79 13.49
CA TYR A 360 25.24 -22.60 12.98
C TYR A 360 24.29 -23.00 14.11
N ARG A 361 22.98 -23.11 13.80
CA ARG A 361 21.97 -23.63 14.73
C ARG A 361 20.73 -24.15 14.02
N VAL A 362 20.18 -25.26 14.53
CA VAL A 362 18.82 -25.73 14.21
C VAL A 362 17.95 -25.55 15.47
N PRO A 363 16.91 -24.69 15.45
CA PRO A 363 16.10 -24.40 16.64
C PRO A 363 15.12 -25.51 16.96
N LYS A 364 14.83 -25.73 18.25
CA LYS A 364 13.80 -26.67 18.70
C LYS A 364 12.41 -26.02 18.68
N ASN A 365 11.95 -25.66 17.49
CA ASN A 365 10.62 -25.09 17.29
C ASN A 365 10.06 -25.56 15.95
N LEU A 366 8.98 -26.36 15.99
CA LEU A 366 8.40 -26.98 14.79
C LEU A 366 7.96 -25.94 13.74
N GLY A 367 7.38 -24.82 14.17
CA GLY A 367 6.99 -23.73 13.28
C GLY A 367 8.18 -23.10 12.57
N LEU A 368 9.29 -22.88 13.28
CA LEU A 368 10.54 -22.40 12.70
C LEU A 368 11.20 -23.41 11.78
N LEU A 369 11.19 -24.70 12.14
CA LEU A 369 11.73 -25.76 11.27
C LEU A 369 10.98 -25.81 9.94
N ASN A 370 9.65 -25.80 9.98
CA ASN A 370 8.83 -25.76 8.77
C ASN A 370 9.08 -24.49 7.95
N LEU A 371 9.19 -23.33 8.61
CA LEU A 371 9.54 -22.08 7.95
C LEU A 371 10.90 -22.20 7.24
N PHE A 372 11.95 -22.61 7.96
CA PHE A 372 13.31 -22.68 7.43
C PHE A 372 13.50 -23.77 6.36
N ASN A 373 12.72 -24.84 6.39
CA ASN A 373 12.67 -25.78 5.27
C ASN A 373 12.11 -25.10 4.00
N ALA A 374 11.12 -24.23 4.13
CA ALA A 374 10.52 -23.53 2.98
C ALA A 374 11.35 -22.34 2.46
N ILE A 375 11.98 -21.59 3.38
CA ILE A 375 12.73 -20.37 3.04
C ILE A 375 14.24 -20.60 2.92
N GLY A 376 14.76 -21.73 3.38
CA GLY A 376 16.19 -22.01 3.45
C GLY A 376 16.88 -21.33 4.64
N ARG A 377 18.21 -21.26 4.56
CA ARG A 377 19.07 -20.69 5.60
C ARG A 377 18.93 -19.17 5.69
N VAL A 378 18.91 -18.64 6.92
CA VAL A 378 18.88 -17.21 7.24
C VAL A 378 19.92 -16.86 8.29
N PHE A 379 20.41 -15.62 8.27
CA PHE A 379 21.13 -15.05 9.40
C PHE A 379 20.14 -14.70 10.50
N CYS A 380 20.52 -14.95 11.75
CA CYS A 380 19.72 -14.69 12.92
C CYS A 380 20.55 -14.03 14.01
N THR A 381 19.90 -13.11 14.72
CA THR A 381 20.40 -12.46 15.93
C THR A 381 19.25 -12.21 16.89
N SER A 382 19.55 -11.74 18.10
CA SER A 382 18.52 -11.28 19.03
C SER A 382 17.86 -9.99 18.51
N ALA A 383 16.53 -9.90 18.59
CA ALA A 383 15.78 -8.72 18.16
C ALA A 383 15.87 -7.59 19.19
N ASN A 384 17.02 -6.92 19.26
CA ASN A 384 17.26 -5.78 20.13
C ASN A 384 18.27 -4.84 19.50
N ILE A 385 18.19 -3.56 19.87
CA ILE A 385 19.29 -2.61 19.67
C ILE A 385 20.48 -3.11 20.49
N SER A 386 21.71 -2.94 19.98
CA SER A 386 22.91 -3.42 20.67
C SER A 386 22.91 -3.00 22.15
N ASN A 387 23.32 -3.91 23.04
CA ASN A 387 23.35 -3.75 24.50
C ASN A 387 21.98 -3.62 25.22
N GLN A 388 20.87 -3.71 24.50
CA GLN A 388 19.53 -3.81 25.12
C GLN A 388 19.04 -5.25 25.20
N LYS A 389 18.02 -5.50 26.05
CA LYS A 389 17.31 -6.78 26.07
C LYS A 389 16.24 -6.80 24.97
N PRO A 390 16.00 -7.94 24.30
CA PRO A 390 14.83 -8.10 23.42
C PRO A 390 13.52 -7.91 24.20
N TYR A 391 12.52 -7.32 23.57
CA TYR A 391 11.15 -7.42 24.11
C TYR A 391 10.67 -8.87 24.11
N THR A 392 9.79 -9.17 25.06
CA THR A 392 9.25 -10.51 25.28
C THR A 392 7.99 -10.78 24.46
N LYS A 393 7.27 -9.73 24.01
CA LYS A 393 6.07 -9.85 23.18
C LYS A 393 6.29 -9.25 21.80
N LEU A 394 5.75 -9.91 20.77
CA LEU A 394 5.77 -9.39 19.40
C LEU A 394 5.01 -8.06 19.25
N SER A 395 3.97 -7.84 20.05
CA SER A 395 3.16 -6.61 20.05
C SER A 395 3.97 -5.36 20.39
N ASP A 396 5.04 -5.51 21.17
CA ASP A 396 5.84 -4.38 21.64
C ASP A 396 6.65 -3.81 20.47
N TYR A 397 7.26 -4.69 19.66
CA TYR A 397 7.91 -4.30 18.39
C TYR A 397 6.93 -3.65 17.42
N GLN A 398 5.68 -4.14 17.36
CA GLN A 398 4.72 -3.67 16.37
C GLN A 398 4.37 -2.19 16.52
N ASN A 399 4.40 -1.69 17.76
CA ASN A 399 3.99 -0.34 18.12
C ASN A 399 5.17 0.56 18.52
N ASP A 400 6.39 0.02 18.62
CA ASP A 400 7.56 0.78 19.02
C ASP A 400 8.05 1.74 17.92
N SER A 401 8.38 2.97 18.36
CA SER A 401 8.71 4.08 17.46
C SER A 401 10.02 3.90 16.68
N TYR A 402 10.97 3.14 17.23
CA TYR A 402 12.20 2.78 16.54
C TYR A 402 11.92 1.68 15.52
N TRP A 403 11.32 0.57 15.98
CA TRP A 403 11.10 -0.62 15.16
C TRP A 403 10.20 -0.34 13.96
N ILE A 404 9.13 0.46 14.11
CA ILE A 404 8.24 0.85 13.00
C ILE A 404 8.99 1.52 11.84
N LYS A 405 10.13 2.18 12.10
CA LYS A 405 10.95 2.87 11.08
C LYS A 405 11.96 1.95 10.40
N GLN A 406 12.19 0.75 10.95
CA GLN A 406 13.15 -0.20 10.41
C GLN A 406 12.56 -1.02 9.26
N PRO A 407 13.40 -1.56 8.35
CA PRO A 407 12.97 -2.43 7.26
C PRO A 407 12.64 -3.84 7.80
N CYS A 408 11.65 -3.95 8.67
CA CYS A 408 11.28 -5.21 9.30
C CYS A 408 9.78 -5.49 9.24
N PHE A 409 9.44 -6.74 9.55
CA PHE A 409 8.07 -7.22 9.69
C PHE A 409 8.03 -8.29 10.79
N ILE A 410 6.85 -8.57 11.32
CA ILE A 410 6.65 -9.57 12.35
C ILE A 410 6.20 -10.89 11.72
N ILE A 411 6.81 -11.98 12.16
CA ILE A 411 6.39 -13.35 11.88
C ILE A 411 5.69 -13.88 13.13
N ARG A 412 4.36 -13.95 13.08
CA ARG A 412 3.54 -14.41 14.19
C ARG A 412 3.35 -15.92 14.10
N SER A 413 3.70 -16.62 15.18
CA SER A 413 3.32 -18.02 15.38
C SER A 413 2.16 -18.12 16.36
N THR A 414 1.22 -19.02 16.10
CA THR A 414 0.15 -19.38 17.06
C THR A 414 0.62 -20.37 18.13
N SER A 415 1.81 -20.98 17.96
CA SER A 415 2.34 -21.95 18.93
C SER A 415 2.69 -21.25 20.23
N LYS A 416 2.08 -21.67 21.35
CA LYS A 416 2.34 -21.19 22.73
C LYS A 416 3.73 -21.53 23.28
N VAL A 417 4.70 -21.95 22.46
CA VAL A 417 6.06 -22.24 22.93
C VAL A 417 6.67 -20.93 23.42
N GLN A 418 6.60 -20.73 24.74
CA GLN A 418 7.16 -19.58 25.42
C GLN A 418 8.68 -19.72 25.40
N SER A 419 9.34 -18.70 24.87
CA SER A 419 10.79 -18.54 24.97
C SER A 419 11.19 -18.41 26.44
N ASN A 420 12.22 -19.13 26.86
CA ASN A 420 12.78 -19.02 28.21
C ASN A 420 13.64 -17.73 28.39
N ASN A 421 13.67 -16.85 27.38
CA ASN A 421 14.50 -15.65 27.27
C ASN A 421 15.99 -15.86 27.59
N THR A 422 16.46 -17.10 27.45
CA THR A 422 17.84 -17.48 27.69
C THR A 422 18.50 -17.73 26.34
N PRO A 423 19.59 -17.03 25.99
CA PRO A 423 20.29 -17.26 24.74
C PRO A 423 20.80 -18.70 24.59
N SER A 424 21.03 -19.14 23.36
CA SER A 424 21.68 -20.44 23.13
C SER A 424 23.10 -20.48 23.69
N LEU A 425 23.51 -21.67 24.13
CA LEU A 425 24.92 -21.99 24.37
C LEU A 425 25.66 -21.91 23.04
N VAL A 426 26.86 -21.33 23.03
CA VAL A 426 27.73 -21.21 21.85
C VAL A 426 29.03 -21.93 22.14
N TYR A 427 29.33 -22.97 21.36
CA TYR A 427 30.57 -23.72 21.43
C TYR A 427 31.35 -23.57 20.12
N ASN A 428 32.64 -23.28 20.20
CA ASN A 428 33.51 -23.14 19.04
C ASN A 428 34.29 -24.43 18.79
N LEU A 429 33.98 -25.14 17.70
CA LEU A 429 34.64 -26.38 17.30
C LEU A 429 36.04 -26.15 16.70
N ASP A 430 36.36 -24.92 16.31
CA ASP A 430 37.68 -24.56 15.80
C ASP A 430 38.66 -24.36 16.96
N THR A 431 38.24 -23.61 18.00
CA THR A 431 39.08 -23.31 19.18
C THR A 431 38.85 -24.22 20.38
N LYS A 432 37.85 -25.11 20.29
CA LYS A 432 37.38 -26.01 21.36
C LYS A 432 36.87 -25.30 22.63
N GLN A 433 36.39 -24.07 22.52
CA GLN A 433 35.98 -23.26 23.67
C GLN A 433 34.45 -23.05 23.75
N LEU A 434 33.93 -23.02 24.98
CA LEU A 434 32.60 -22.48 25.26
C LEU A 434 32.66 -20.95 25.20
N VAL A 435 32.09 -20.36 24.15
CA VAL A 435 32.09 -18.91 23.91
C VAL A 435 31.00 -18.19 24.70
N ARG A 436 29.84 -18.84 24.88
CA ARG A 436 28.73 -18.30 25.68
C ARG A 436 27.91 -19.44 26.26
N THR A 437 27.60 -19.37 27.55
CA THR A 437 26.82 -20.40 28.24
C THR A 437 26.30 -19.86 29.58
N THR A 438 25.34 -20.58 30.17
CA THR A 438 24.94 -20.45 31.57
C THR A 438 25.37 -21.70 32.34
N ALA A 439 25.48 -21.63 33.67
CA ALA A 439 25.87 -22.79 34.49
C ALA A 439 25.01 -24.04 34.20
N LYS A 440 23.69 -23.86 34.05
CA LYS A 440 22.75 -24.93 33.69
C LYS A 440 23.04 -25.53 32.32
N GLN A 441 23.27 -24.70 31.30
CA GLN A 441 23.57 -25.17 29.95
C GLN A 441 24.92 -25.88 29.89
N THR A 442 25.95 -25.39 30.60
CA THR A 442 27.27 -26.04 30.68
C THR A 442 27.16 -27.45 31.24
N LYS A 443 26.45 -27.62 32.37
CA LYS A 443 26.24 -28.95 32.98
C LYS A 443 25.53 -29.91 32.04
N GLN A 444 24.48 -29.44 31.34
CA GLN A 444 23.76 -30.26 30.35
C GLN A 444 24.62 -30.60 29.13
N PHE A 445 25.43 -29.65 28.66
CA PHE A 445 26.34 -29.84 27.54
C PHE A 445 27.38 -30.92 27.84
N HIS A 446 28.10 -30.83 28.96
CA HIS A 446 29.08 -31.84 29.36
C HIS A 446 28.42 -33.21 29.58
N LYS A 447 27.22 -33.26 30.17
CA LYS A 447 26.48 -34.52 30.32
C LYS A 447 26.23 -35.21 28.97
N LEU A 448 25.85 -34.46 27.93
CA LEU A 448 25.61 -35.02 26.60
C LEU A 448 26.92 -35.46 25.93
N ILE A 449 28.00 -34.69 26.08
CA ILE A 449 29.32 -35.04 25.57
C ILE A 449 29.78 -36.37 26.14
N THR A 450 29.77 -36.51 27.47
CA THR A 450 30.20 -37.72 28.16
C THR A 450 29.31 -38.90 27.79
N LYS A 451 27.99 -38.71 27.78
CA LYS A 451 27.01 -39.76 27.44
C LYS A 451 27.25 -40.35 26.05
N HIS A 452 27.65 -39.52 25.09
CA HIS A 452 27.83 -39.93 23.69
C HIS A 452 29.30 -40.04 23.26
N GLN A 453 30.25 -39.94 24.21
CA GLN A 453 31.69 -40.03 23.97
C GLN A 453 32.17 -39.13 22.82
N LEU A 454 31.64 -37.90 22.76
CA LEU A 454 31.92 -36.98 21.65
C LEU A 454 33.34 -36.41 21.75
N ALA A 455 34.15 -36.60 20.71
CA ALA A 455 35.49 -36.03 20.60
C ALA A 455 35.42 -34.56 20.15
N ILE A 456 35.47 -33.64 21.11
CA ILE A 456 35.43 -32.18 20.87
C ILE A 456 36.80 -31.52 20.93
#